data_AF-A0A7W1IUP0-F1
#
_entry.id   AF-A0A7W1IUP0-F1
#
_cell.length_a   1.000
_cell.length_b   1.000
_cell.length_c   1.000
_cell.angle_alpha   90.00
_cell.angle_beta   90.00
_cell.angle_gamma   90.00
#
_symmetry.space_group_name_H-M   'P 1'
#
loop_
_entity.id
_entity.type
_entity.pdbx_description
1 polymer ?
#
loop_
_entity_poly.entity_id
_entity_poly.type
_entity_poly.pdbx_seq_one_letter_code
_entity_poly.pdbx_strand_id
1 'polypeptide(L)' 'IHRDDADPEKKREAELIIAKHRNGPTGSIRLHFEPSLTQFRNAARDSAGP' A
#
# COMPACT_ATOMS: atom_id res chain seq x y z
N ILE A 1 10.79 7.04 -16.62
CA ILE A 1 9.52 7.14 -15.86
C ILE A 1 8.98 5.72 -15.79
N HIS A 2 8.97 5.10 -14.61
CA HIS A 2 8.48 3.72 -14.42
C HIS A 2 6.97 3.73 -14.63
N ARG A 3 6.48 2.99 -15.62
CA ARG A 3 5.07 3.01 -16.04
C ARG A 3 4.59 1.57 -16.15
N ASP A 4 4.31 0.96 -15.01
CA ASP A 4 3.63 -0.34 -14.89
C ASP A 4 2.12 -0.17 -15.09
N ASP A 5 1.71 0.39 -16.23
CA ASP A 5 0.29 0.54 -16.60
C ASP A 5 -0.36 -0.77 -17.08
N ALA A 6 0.38 -1.89 -17.03
CA ALA A 6 -0.05 -3.16 -17.60
C ALA A 6 -1.03 -3.93 -16.71
N ASP A 7 -1.07 -3.66 -15.40
CA ASP A 7 -1.83 -4.46 -14.45
C ASP A 7 -2.95 -3.65 -13.78
N PRO A 8 -4.20 -3.75 -14.28
CA PRO A 8 -5.33 -3.05 -13.68
C PRO A 8 -5.59 -3.46 -12.23
N GLU A 9 -5.12 -4.63 -11.78
CA GLU A 9 -5.28 -5.10 -10.40
C GLU A 9 -4.35 -4.36 -9.43
N LYS A 10 -3.21 -3.85 -9.89
CA LYS A 10 -2.27 -3.03 -9.10
C LYS A 10 -2.64 -1.55 -9.08
N LYS A 11 -3.65 -1.13 -9.85
CA LYS A 11 -4.09 0.26 -9.84
C LYS A 11 -4.62 0.59 -8.44
N ARG A 12 -4.08 1.67 -7.86
CA ARG A 12 -4.41 2.18 -6.52
C ARG A 12 -3.81 1.41 -5.34
N GLU A 13 -2.94 0.42 -5.58
CA GLU A 13 -2.11 -0.14 -4.51
C GLU A 13 -0.90 0.78 -4.25
N ALA A 14 -0.57 1.00 -2.99
CA ALA A 14 0.60 1.76 -2.57
C ALA A 14 1.38 0.98 -1.52
N GLU A 15 2.71 0.97 -1.64
CA GLU A 15 3.61 0.38 -0.66
C GLU A 15 4.22 1.47 0.23
N LEU A 16 3.93 1.42 1.53
CA LEU A 16 4.53 2.27 2.54
C LEU A 16 5.74 1.57 3.16
N ILE A 17 6.94 2.08 2.91
CA ILE A 17 8.20 1.51 3.41
C ILE A 17 8.59 2.18 4.72
N ILE A 18 8.63 1.40 5.80
CA ILE A 18 9.15 1.80 7.10
C ILE A 18 10.65 1.51 7.11
N ALA A 19 11.44 2.45 6.58
CA ALA A 19 12.89 2.29 6.45
C ALA A 19 13.63 2.32 7.80
N LYS A 20 13.08 3.02 8.80
CA LYS A 20 13.69 3.13 10.14
C LYS A 20 12.61 3.21 11.21
N HIS A 21 12.76 2.37 12.24
CA HIS A 21 11.93 2.39 13.43
C HIS A 21 12.82 2.18 14.67
N ARG A 22 12.82 3.13 15.63
CA ARG A 22 13.85 3.20 16.70
C ARG A 22 13.84 1.99 17.66
N ASN A 23 12.67 1.45 17.96
CA ASN A 23 12.45 0.40 18.96
C ASN A 23 11.51 -0.70 18.44
N GLY A 24 11.61 -1.06 17.17
CA GLY A 24 10.64 -1.98 16.57
C GLY A 24 10.92 -2.23 15.10
N PRO A 25 10.09 -3.03 14.46
CA PRO A 25 10.39 -3.59 13.15
C PRO A 25 10.35 -2.50 12.07
N THR A 26 11.28 -2.65 11.11
CA THR A 26 11.14 -2.08 9.77
C THR A 26 10.30 -3.02 8.91
N GLY A 27 9.87 -2.57 7.74
CA GLY A 27 9.10 -3.39 6.82
C GLY A 27 8.34 -2.56 5.80
N SER A 28 7.39 -3.18 5.12
CA SER A 28 6.47 -2.48 4.24
C SER A 28 5.01 -2.82 4.55
N ILE A 29 4.13 -1.85 4.29
CA ILE A 29 2.69 -1.95 4.51
C ILE A 29 2.00 -1.63 3.19
N ARG A 30 1.06 -2.48 2.77
CA ARG A 30 0.20 -2.22 1.62
C ARG A 30 -0.97 -1.33 2.02
N LEU A 31 -1.19 -0.28 1.26
CA LEU A 31 -2.27 0.69 1.42
C LEU A 31 -3.01 0.87 0.09
N HIS A 32 -4.22 1.41 0.16
CA HIS A 32 -4.95 1.87 -1.02
C HIS A 32 -4.79 3.39 -1.18
N PHE A 33 -4.38 3.85 -2.36
CA PHE A 33 -4.29 5.28 -2.68
C PHE A 33 -5.52 5.74 -3.48
N GLU A 34 -6.29 6.68 -2.93
CA GLU A 34 -7.44 7.33 -3.59
C GLU A 34 -6.99 8.64 -4.28
N PRO A 35 -6.78 8.65 -5.61
CA PRO A 35 -6.16 9.78 -6.29
C PRO A 35 -7.05 11.02 -6.32
N SER A 36 -8.39 10.85 -6.33
CA SER A 36 -9.32 11.99 -6.39
C SER A 36 -9.31 12.83 -5.11
N LEU A 37 -8.85 12.25 -4.00
CA LEU A 37 -8.75 12.89 -2.70
C LEU A 37 -7.31 13.05 -2.23
N THR A 38 -6.33 12.57 -3.01
CA THR A 38 -4.91 12.49 -2.63
C THR A 38 -4.75 11.84 -1.24
N GLN A 39 -5.47 10.74 -1.00
CA GLN A 39 -5.62 10.16 0.33
C GLN A 39 -5.20 8.69 0.36
N PHE A 40 -4.40 8.30 1.36
CA PHE A 40 -4.15 6.88 1.67
C PHE A 40 -5.26 6.33 2.56
N ARG A 41 -5.73 5.13 2.25
CA ARG A 41 -6.71 4.36 3.03
C ARG A 41 -6.13 2.99 3.36
N ASN A 42 -6.62 2.40 4.44
CA ASN A 42 -6.28 1.02 4.76
C ASN A 42 -6.67 0.12 3.59
N ALA A 43 -5.75 -0.74 3.14
CA ALA A 43 -6.12 -1.81 2.22
C ALA A 43 -7.16 -2.71 2.88
N ALA A 44 -8.07 -3.30 2.10
CA ALA A 44 -9.02 -4.27 2.63
C ALA A 44 -8.23 -5.34 3.40
N ARG A 45 -8.61 -5.57 4.65
CA ARG A 45 -8.02 -6.66 5.42
C ARG A 45 -8.40 -7.94 4.68
N ASP A 46 -7.42 -8.73 4.24
CA ASP A 46 -7.65 -10.09 3.77
C ASP A 46 -8.41 -10.79 4.90
N SER A 47 -9.73 -10.91 4.74
CA SER A 47 -10.58 -11.64 5.66
C SER A 47 -10.41 -13.12 5.35
N ALA A 48 -9.21 -13.64 5.56
CA ALA A 48 -9.02 -15.04 5.84
C ALA A 48 -9.36 -15.22 7.33
N GLY A 49 -10.61 -15.58 7.62
CA GLY A 49 -10.94 -16.24 8.89
C GLY A 49 -10.31 -17.64 8.94
N PRO A 50 -10.32 -18.33 10.09
CA PRO A 50 -10.93 -17.98 11.38
C PRO A 50 -10.04 -17.14 12.31
#